data_AF-A0A9D4J3G2-F1
#
_entry.id   AF-A0A9D4J3G2-F1
#
_cell.length_a   1.000
_cell.length_b   1.000
_cell.length_c   1.000
_cell.angle_alpha   90.00
_cell.angle_beta   90.00
_cell.angle_gamma   90.00
#
_symmetry.space_group_name_H-M   'P 1'
#
loop_
_entity.id
_entity.type
_entity.pdbx_description
1 polymer ?
#
loop_
_entity_poly.entity_id
_entity_poly.type
_entity_poly.pdbx_seq_one_letter_code
_entity_poly.pdbx_strand_id
1 'polypeptide(L)'
;MLLQIDKDCRRLCPDFNFFQCASKHPCSRLCGKNSFETLRKRVEQTVLQSESVSRNRLGITNMSAVKRKSSSEFVPLPDGQEAHWEVCERILFVFAKLNTGLGYIQGMNEILGPIYYTFATDPDTECEEFAEADSFFCFTTLMSEIRDNFIKTLDDSQCGIGGLMDQLMSQLKEQDPTLWHKLQEQDLKPQFYAFRWLTLMLSQEFPLPDVIRIWDSLFSQEKCSTFLIKVACAMLLLLKDDLLRGDFPSNMKLVQNFPYSTFDVQKVLKKAVEISR
;
A
#
# COMPACT_ATOMS: atom_id res chain seq x y z
N MET A 1 16.88 -2.65 -1.22
CA MET A 1 16.01 -1.71 -0.49
C MET A 1 15.66 -0.50 -1.35
N LEU A 2 16.59 0.42 -1.66
CA LEU A 2 16.28 1.63 -2.44
C LEU A 2 15.63 1.35 -3.80
N LEU A 3 16.18 0.40 -4.59
CA LEU A 3 15.58 -0.03 -5.86
C LEU A 3 14.15 -0.56 -5.73
N GLN A 4 13.83 -1.20 -4.61
CA GLN A 4 12.47 -1.71 -4.37
C GLN A 4 11.53 -0.55 -4.03
N ILE A 5 11.96 0.39 -3.18
CA ILE A 5 11.16 1.59 -2.84
C ILE A 5 10.87 2.41 -4.11
N ASP A 6 11.88 2.69 -4.93
CA ASP A 6 11.71 3.40 -6.22
C ASP A 6 10.68 2.69 -7.10
N LYS A 7 10.84 1.37 -7.29
CA LYS A 7 9.96 0.55 -8.10
C LYS A 7 8.51 0.54 -7.61
N ASP A 8 8.28 0.59 -6.31
CA ASP A 8 6.95 0.56 -5.69
C ASP A 8 6.30 1.95 -5.70
N CYS A 9 7.06 3.02 -5.38
CA CYS A 9 6.56 4.40 -5.41
C CYS A 9 6.13 4.84 -6.81
N ARG A 10 6.86 4.41 -7.86
CA ARG A 10 6.47 4.69 -9.25
C ARG A 10 5.13 4.07 -9.67
N ARG A 11 4.68 3.01 -8.99
CA ARG A 11 3.40 2.33 -9.26
C ARG A 11 2.28 2.75 -8.33
N LEU A 12 2.51 3.74 -7.47
CA LEU A 12 1.52 4.17 -6.48
C LEU A 12 0.33 4.83 -7.20
N CYS A 13 -0.87 4.30 -6.95
CA CYS A 13 -2.14 4.72 -7.56
C CYS A 13 -2.02 5.01 -9.07
N PRO A 14 -1.76 4.00 -9.93
CA PRO A 14 -1.39 4.21 -11.33
C PRO A 14 -2.51 4.85 -12.16
N ASP A 15 -3.77 4.65 -11.77
CA ASP A 15 -4.94 5.27 -12.40
C ASP A 15 -5.14 6.75 -11.98
N PHE A 16 -4.27 7.27 -11.12
CA PHE A 16 -4.35 8.60 -10.55
C PHE A 16 -3.02 9.35 -10.73
N ASN A 17 -3.00 10.24 -11.73
CA ASN A 17 -1.78 10.91 -12.21
C ASN A 17 -1.08 11.83 -11.19
N PHE A 18 -1.68 12.07 -10.02
CA PHE A 18 -1.14 12.95 -9.00
C PHE A 18 0.31 12.61 -8.64
N PHE A 19 0.63 11.33 -8.44
CA PHE A 19 1.95 10.95 -7.97
C PHE A 19 3.05 11.20 -9.01
N GLN A 20 2.69 11.20 -10.29
CA GLN A 20 3.59 11.50 -11.41
C GLN A 20 3.73 12.99 -11.69
N CYS A 21 2.84 13.83 -11.14
CA CYS A 21 2.92 15.29 -11.27
C CYS A 21 4.04 15.88 -10.42
N ALA A 22 4.48 17.08 -10.81
CA ALA A 22 5.46 17.86 -10.07
C ALA A 22 4.86 18.39 -8.76
N SER A 23 5.58 18.24 -7.65
CA SER A 23 5.26 18.90 -6.39
C SER A 23 5.36 20.42 -6.54
N LYS A 24 4.43 21.15 -5.92
CA LYS A 24 4.49 22.62 -5.84
C LYS A 24 5.63 23.11 -4.93
N HIS A 25 6.06 22.26 -3.99
CA HIS A 25 7.08 22.55 -3.00
C HIS A 25 8.27 21.60 -3.15
N PRO A 26 9.06 21.70 -4.24
CA PRO A 26 10.21 20.84 -4.43
C PRO A 26 11.29 21.13 -3.39
N CYS A 27 11.93 20.09 -2.86
CA CYS A 27 13.03 20.23 -1.91
C CYS A 27 14.23 20.95 -2.55
N SER A 28 14.34 22.26 -2.34
CA SER A 28 15.36 23.13 -2.95
C SER A 28 16.81 22.66 -2.70
N ARG A 29 17.05 21.99 -1.57
CA ARG A 29 18.36 21.42 -1.22
C ARG A 29 18.75 20.22 -2.11
N LEU A 30 17.77 19.49 -2.63
CA LEU A 30 17.94 18.27 -3.43
C LEU A 30 17.73 18.52 -4.93
N CYS A 31 16.78 19.38 -5.31
CA CYS A 31 16.46 19.71 -6.69
C CYS A 31 17.35 20.82 -7.28
N GLY A 32 18.16 21.50 -6.46
CA GLY A 32 19.07 22.58 -6.88
C GLY A 32 20.41 22.11 -7.45
N LYS A 33 21.22 23.06 -7.96
CA LYS A 33 22.58 22.84 -8.51
C LYS A 33 23.66 22.49 -7.47
N ASN A 34 23.30 21.82 -6.38
CA ASN A 34 24.22 21.47 -5.30
C ASN A 34 24.86 20.09 -5.51
N SER A 35 26.02 19.91 -4.88
CA SER A 35 26.97 18.78 -4.99
C SER A 35 26.50 17.45 -4.40
N PHE A 36 25.24 17.34 -3.95
CA PHE A 36 24.72 16.12 -3.33
C PHE A 36 24.12 15.18 -4.38
N GLU A 37 24.39 13.90 -4.20
CA GLU A 37 23.81 12.86 -5.03
C GLU A 37 22.37 12.55 -4.60
N THR A 38 21.42 12.71 -5.53
CA THR A 38 20.00 12.42 -5.29
C THR A 38 19.73 10.92 -5.21
N LEU A 39 18.60 10.53 -4.59
CA LEU A 39 18.16 9.12 -4.59
C LEU A 39 18.01 8.60 -6.03
N ARG A 40 17.45 9.41 -6.93
CA ARG A 40 17.40 9.17 -8.37
C ARG A 40 18.77 8.77 -8.96
N LYS A 41 19.82 9.55 -8.71
CA LYS A 41 21.19 9.24 -9.18
C LYS A 41 21.74 7.94 -8.59
N ARG A 42 21.47 7.68 -7.31
CA ARG A 42 21.87 6.43 -6.63
C ARG A 42 21.17 5.20 -7.21
N VAL A 43 19.88 5.32 -7.51
CA VAL A 43 19.10 4.28 -8.19
C VAL A 43 19.71 3.99 -9.55
N GLU A 44 19.95 5.01 -10.37
CA GLU A 44 20.56 4.88 -11.69
C GLU A 44 21.92 4.17 -11.64
N GLN A 45 22.81 4.58 -10.72
CA GLN A 45 24.11 3.93 -10.54
C GLN A 45 23.99 2.47 -10.08
N THR A 46 23.07 2.19 -9.15
CA THR A 46 22.87 0.82 -8.65
C THR A 46 22.37 -0.10 -9.75
N VAL A 47 21.46 0.37 -10.62
CA VAL A 47 20.97 -0.37 -11.78
C VAL A 47 22.13 -0.68 -12.73
N LEU A 48 22.95 0.32 -13.07
CA LEU A 48 24.12 0.15 -13.95
C LEU A 48 25.16 -0.83 -13.38
N GLN A 49 25.33 -0.92 -12.06
CA GLN A 49 26.26 -1.86 -11.41
C GLN A 49 25.73 -3.30 -11.33
N SER A 50 24.41 -3.51 -11.48
CA SER A 50 23.76 -4.82 -11.35
C SER A 50 23.67 -5.62 -12.66
N GLU A 51 24.23 -5.10 -13.77
CA GLU A 51 24.19 -5.76 -15.08
C GLU A 51 25.04 -7.06 -15.12
N SER A 52 24.53 -8.06 -15.83
CA SER A 52 25.04 -9.43 -15.80
C SER A 52 26.29 -9.67 -16.66
N VAL A 53 27.23 -10.46 -16.13
CA VAL A 53 28.38 -10.97 -16.88
C VAL A 53 27.90 -12.04 -17.86
N SER A 54 28.05 -11.81 -19.15
CA SER A 54 27.77 -12.83 -20.16
C SER A 54 29.00 -13.74 -20.34
N ARG A 55 28.77 -15.06 -20.23
CA ARG A 55 29.79 -16.10 -20.36
C ARG A 55 29.56 -16.87 -21.65
N ASN A 56 30.48 -16.76 -22.59
CA ASN A 56 30.40 -17.56 -23.83
C ASN A 56 30.77 -19.02 -23.56
N ARG A 57 30.34 -19.95 -24.43
CA ARG A 57 30.56 -21.41 -24.32
C ARG A 57 32.04 -21.85 -24.25
N LEU A 58 32.99 -20.93 -24.40
CA LEU A 58 34.43 -21.12 -24.27
C LEU A 58 34.99 -20.67 -22.91
N GLY A 59 34.14 -20.29 -21.95
CA GLY A 59 34.56 -19.89 -20.60
C GLY A 59 35.08 -18.45 -20.49
N ILE A 60 35.20 -17.72 -21.60
CA ILE A 60 35.60 -16.31 -21.65
C ILE A 60 34.47 -15.44 -21.06
N THR A 61 34.80 -14.70 -20.00
CA THR A 61 33.97 -13.65 -19.41
C THR A 61 34.25 -12.33 -20.13
N ASN A 62 33.26 -11.82 -20.87
CA ASN A 62 33.32 -10.48 -21.42
C ASN A 62 32.43 -9.56 -20.58
N MET A 63 33.02 -8.53 -19.97
CA MET A 63 32.24 -7.44 -19.38
C MET A 63 31.80 -6.51 -20.52
N SER A 64 30.64 -6.77 -21.10
CA SER A 64 30.03 -5.82 -22.03
C SER A 64 29.08 -4.92 -21.25
N ALA A 65 29.47 -3.66 -21.04
CA ALA A 65 28.54 -2.60 -20.62
C ALA A 65 27.59 -2.29 -21.80
N VAL A 66 26.58 -3.14 -21.99
CA VAL A 66 25.53 -2.86 -22.96
C VAL A 66 24.67 -1.78 -22.31
N LYS A 67 24.85 -0.52 -22.70
CA LYS A 67 23.88 0.56 -22.45
C LYS A 67 22.55 0.21 -23.12
N ARG A 68 21.79 -0.74 -22.57
CA ARG A 68 20.35 -0.70 -22.71
C ARG A 68 19.95 0.49 -21.87
N LYS A 69 19.55 1.60 -22.51
CA LYS A 69 18.62 2.53 -21.86
C LYS A 69 17.53 1.62 -21.29
N SER A 70 17.47 1.47 -19.96
CA SER A 70 16.23 1.00 -19.38
C SER A 70 15.19 1.94 -19.98
N SER A 71 14.17 1.39 -20.62
CA SER A 71 12.97 2.14 -20.89
C SER A 71 12.42 2.48 -19.52
N SER A 72 12.94 3.55 -18.89
CA SER A 72 12.29 4.12 -17.73
C SER A 72 10.95 4.56 -18.28
N GLU A 73 9.91 3.80 -17.95
CA GLU A 73 8.53 4.03 -18.39
C GLU A 73 8.06 5.46 -18.01
N PHE A 74 8.80 6.10 -17.10
CA PHE A 74 8.64 7.47 -16.66
C PHE A 74 9.80 8.36 -17.12
N VAL A 75 9.45 9.46 -17.77
CA VAL A 75 10.38 10.53 -18.14
C VAL A 75 10.69 11.37 -16.90
N PRO A 76 11.96 11.58 -16.54
CA PRO A 76 12.33 12.43 -15.41
C PRO A 76 11.81 13.87 -15.61
N LEU A 77 11.28 14.48 -14.55
CA LEU A 77 10.91 15.90 -14.57
C LEU A 77 12.16 16.79 -14.74
N PRO A 78 12.00 18.02 -15.28
CA PRO A 78 13.08 18.98 -15.48
C PRO A 78 13.84 19.30 -14.18
N ASP A 79 15.08 19.78 -14.33
CA ASP A 79 15.89 20.24 -13.20
C ASP A 79 15.15 21.31 -12.38
N GLY A 80 15.20 21.18 -11.05
CA GLY A 80 14.48 22.05 -10.12
C GLY A 80 13.07 21.57 -9.75
N GLN A 81 12.57 20.50 -10.37
CA GLN A 81 11.30 19.87 -10.02
C GLN A 81 11.53 18.47 -9.43
N GLU A 82 10.59 18.02 -8.60
CA GLU A 82 10.50 16.63 -8.16
C GLU A 82 9.05 16.16 -8.26
N ALA A 83 8.87 14.89 -8.59
CA ALA A 83 7.55 14.30 -8.64
C ALA A 83 7.09 13.92 -7.23
N HIS A 84 5.78 13.89 -7.02
CA HIS A 84 5.19 13.47 -5.74
C HIS A 84 5.65 12.06 -5.32
N TRP A 85 5.83 11.11 -6.26
CA TRP A 85 6.37 9.78 -5.94
C TRP A 85 7.82 9.81 -5.44
N GLU A 86 8.63 10.80 -5.82
CA GLU A 86 10.01 10.97 -5.33
C GLU A 86 10.03 11.47 -3.88
N VAL A 87 9.02 12.25 -3.50
CA VAL A 87 8.81 12.65 -2.10
C VAL A 87 8.44 11.43 -1.27
N CYS A 88 7.50 10.60 -1.74
CA CYS A 88 7.15 9.34 -1.08
C CYS A 88 8.35 8.38 -0.95
N GLU A 89 9.17 8.25 -2.01
CA GLU A 89 10.40 7.44 -2.00
C GLU A 89 11.34 7.88 -0.87
N ARG A 90 11.52 9.20 -0.72
CA ARG A 90 12.39 9.79 0.30
C ARG A 90 11.86 9.54 1.72
N ILE A 91 10.56 9.73 1.95
CA ILE A 91 9.92 9.44 3.24
C ILE A 91 10.15 7.97 3.64
N LEU A 92 9.86 7.02 2.74
CA LEU A 92 10.05 5.59 2.99
C LEU A 92 11.52 5.22 3.20
N PHE A 93 12.42 5.83 2.43
CA PHE A 93 13.86 5.60 2.58
C PHE A 93 14.35 6.06 3.95
N VAL A 94 13.97 7.25 4.40
CA VAL A 94 14.32 7.78 5.73
C VAL A 94 13.73 6.90 6.82
N PHE A 95 12.44 6.53 6.71
CA PHE A 95 11.79 5.62 7.67
C PHE A 95 12.54 4.29 7.80
N ALA A 96 12.88 3.65 6.68
CA ALA A 96 13.59 2.37 6.67
C ALA A 96 15.02 2.46 7.24
N LYS A 97 15.68 3.62 7.07
CA LYS A 97 17.01 3.87 7.65
C LYS A 97 16.96 4.12 9.16
N LEU A 98 15.90 4.75 9.65
CA LEU A 98 15.70 4.97 11.08
C LEU A 98 15.22 3.70 11.79
N ASN A 99 14.48 2.83 11.10
CA ASN A 99 13.92 1.59 11.64
C ASN A 99 14.61 0.35 11.04
N THR A 100 15.93 0.22 11.19
CA THR A 100 16.73 -0.84 10.54
C THR A 100 16.30 -2.27 10.89
N GLY A 101 15.68 -2.48 12.06
CA GLY A 101 15.13 -3.76 12.48
C GLY A 101 13.88 -4.20 11.69
N LEU A 102 13.12 -3.24 11.15
CA LEU A 102 11.96 -3.49 10.29
C LEU A 102 12.32 -3.31 8.80
N GLY A 103 13.02 -2.23 8.49
CA GLY A 103 13.36 -1.82 7.13
C GLY A 103 12.13 -1.40 6.32
N TYR A 104 12.27 -1.45 4.99
CA TYR A 104 11.15 -1.27 4.06
C TYR A 104 10.57 -2.63 3.67
N ILE A 105 9.24 -2.74 3.74
CA ILE A 105 8.48 -3.92 3.32
C ILE A 105 7.49 -3.47 2.24
N GLN A 106 7.42 -4.24 1.15
CA GLN A 106 6.49 -3.97 0.05
C GLN A 106 5.06 -3.86 0.58
N GLY A 107 4.34 -2.81 0.17
CA GLY A 107 3.01 -2.46 0.68
C GLY A 107 3.02 -1.24 1.60
N MET A 108 4.16 -0.90 2.23
CA MET A 108 4.29 0.35 3.00
C MET A 108 4.04 1.60 2.13
N ASN A 109 4.39 1.54 0.85
CA ASN A 109 4.10 2.59 -0.12
C ASN A 109 2.59 2.84 -0.26
N GLU A 110 1.77 1.78 -0.21
CA GLU A 110 0.31 1.87 -0.32
C GLU A 110 -0.35 2.46 0.93
N ILE A 111 0.34 2.40 2.07
CA ILE A 111 -0.07 3.09 3.30
C ILE A 111 0.36 4.55 3.26
N LEU A 112 1.57 4.85 2.79
CA LEU A 112 2.05 6.23 2.70
C LEU A 112 1.26 7.07 1.69
N GLY A 113 0.87 6.47 0.57
CA GLY A 113 0.19 7.16 -0.54
C GLY A 113 -1.00 8.02 -0.11
N PRO A 114 -2.02 7.45 0.55
CA PRO A 114 -3.17 8.22 1.02
C PRO A 114 -2.84 9.32 2.03
N ILE A 115 -1.89 9.06 2.94
CA ILE A 115 -1.42 10.05 3.93
C ILE A 115 -0.82 11.25 3.20
N TYR A 116 0.14 10.98 2.32
CA TYR A 116 0.85 12.03 1.61
C TYR A 116 -0.06 12.83 0.70
N TYR A 117 -0.96 12.16 -0.03
CA TYR A 117 -1.96 12.84 -0.84
C TYR A 117 -2.81 13.81 -0.01
N THR A 118 -3.23 13.39 1.18
CA THR A 118 -4.09 14.22 2.06
C THR A 118 -3.38 15.50 2.47
N PHE A 119 -2.12 15.42 2.90
CA PHE A 119 -1.34 16.61 3.27
C PHE A 119 -0.90 17.46 2.07
N ALA A 120 -0.54 16.83 0.95
CA ALA A 120 -0.08 17.53 -0.24
C ALA A 120 -1.21 18.15 -1.08
N THR A 121 -2.47 17.89 -0.73
CA THR A 121 -3.66 18.53 -1.33
C THR A 121 -4.45 19.36 -0.32
N ASP A 122 -3.84 19.70 0.81
CA ASP A 122 -4.46 20.55 1.83
C ASP A 122 -4.88 21.89 1.21
N PRO A 123 -6.11 22.38 1.49
CA PRO A 123 -6.55 23.69 1.02
C PRO A 123 -5.74 24.85 1.62
N ASP A 124 -5.10 24.65 2.77
CA ASP A 124 -4.17 25.62 3.37
C ASP A 124 -2.76 25.45 2.76
N THR A 125 -2.33 26.47 2.02
CA THR A 125 -1.03 26.49 1.35
C THR A 125 0.15 26.48 2.33
N GLU A 126 -0.03 26.95 3.57
CA GLU A 126 1.02 26.85 4.58
C GLU A 126 1.22 25.39 5.03
N CYS A 127 0.13 24.63 5.16
CA CYS A 127 0.18 23.20 5.47
C CYS A 127 0.75 22.37 4.30
N GLU A 128 0.43 22.72 3.05
CA GLU A 128 0.94 22.04 1.85
C GLU A 128 2.48 22.02 1.80
N GLU A 129 3.15 23.09 2.26
CA GLU A 129 4.62 23.17 2.30
C GLU A 129 5.25 22.11 3.23
N PHE A 130 4.58 21.77 4.33
CA PHE A 130 5.06 20.81 5.33
C PHE A 130 4.61 19.37 5.06
N ALA A 131 3.91 19.13 3.95
CA ALA A 131 3.30 17.84 3.63
C ALA A 131 4.27 16.65 3.72
N GLU A 132 5.53 16.80 3.31
CA GLU A 132 6.53 15.72 3.43
C GLU A 132 6.80 15.36 4.90
N ALA A 133 7.04 16.37 5.74
CA ALA A 133 7.40 16.17 7.14
C ALA A 133 6.21 15.61 7.94
N ASP A 134 5.02 16.18 7.73
CA ASP A 134 3.80 15.74 8.40
C ASP A 134 3.43 14.32 7.99
N SER A 135 3.59 13.99 6.70
CA SER A 135 3.42 12.62 6.20
C SER A 135 4.39 11.65 6.87
N PHE A 136 5.66 12.03 7.04
CA PHE A 136 6.64 11.18 7.70
C PHE A 136 6.25 10.86 9.14
N PHE A 137 5.85 11.86 9.93
CA PHE A 137 5.46 11.65 11.32
C PHE A 137 4.14 10.89 11.43
N CYS A 138 3.13 11.25 10.63
CA CYS A 138 1.84 10.56 10.59
C CYS A 138 2.02 9.08 10.20
N PHE A 139 2.78 8.82 9.13
CA PHE A 139 3.11 7.46 8.71
C PHE A 139 3.86 6.68 9.79
N THR A 140 4.84 7.30 10.47
CA THR A 140 5.59 6.64 11.54
C THR A 140 4.68 6.25 12.71
N THR A 141 3.77 7.14 13.11
CA THR A 141 2.76 6.85 14.14
C THR A 141 1.87 5.69 13.74
N LEU A 142 1.30 5.73 12.53
CA LEU A 142 0.44 4.64 12.05
C LEU A 142 1.19 3.31 11.97
N MET A 143 2.42 3.32 11.45
CA MET A 143 3.27 2.13 11.38
C MET A 143 3.59 1.57 12.77
N SER A 144 3.64 2.39 13.82
CA SER A 144 3.83 1.89 15.18
C SER A 144 2.69 1.00 15.66
N GLU A 145 1.48 1.21 15.13
CA GLU A 145 0.28 0.42 15.44
C GLU A 145 0.15 -0.83 14.53
N ILE A 146 0.47 -0.70 13.24
CA ILE A 146 0.19 -1.75 12.25
C ILE A 146 1.42 -2.56 11.82
N ARG A 147 2.64 -2.23 12.28
CA ARG A 147 3.90 -2.87 11.84
C ARG A 147 3.89 -4.40 11.99
N ASP A 148 3.22 -4.93 13.00
CA ASP A 148 3.21 -6.37 13.28
C ASP A 148 2.57 -7.15 12.11
N ASN A 149 1.65 -6.52 11.37
CA ASN A 149 1.02 -7.11 10.17
C ASN A 149 1.98 -7.26 8.98
N PHE A 150 3.11 -6.55 8.99
CA PHE A 150 4.14 -6.63 7.94
C PHE A 150 5.25 -7.63 8.27
N ILE A 151 5.36 -8.06 9.54
CA ILE A 151 6.43 -8.93 10.00
C ILE A 151 5.99 -10.38 9.80
N LYS A 152 6.53 -11.03 8.76
CA LYS A 152 6.22 -12.42 8.42
C LYS A 152 6.36 -13.41 9.58
N THR A 153 7.30 -13.20 10.49
CA THR A 153 7.49 -14.09 11.67
C THR A 153 6.36 -13.97 12.68
N LEU A 154 5.51 -12.95 12.59
CA LEU A 154 4.34 -12.74 13.42
C LEU A 154 3.05 -13.21 12.75
N ASP A 155 3.10 -13.73 11.51
CA ASP A 155 1.90 -14.13 10.76
C ASP A 155 1.04 -15.13 11.53
N ASP A 156 1.65 -16.09 12.21
CA ASP A 156 0.95 -17.11 13.02
C ASP A 156 0.64 -16.65 14.46
N SER A 157 0.96 -15.39 14.81
CA SER A 157 0.72 -14.84 16.13
C SER A 157 -0.64 -14.12 16.22
N GLN A 158 -1.18 -14.03 17.44
CA GLN A 158 -2.43 -13.30 17.69
C GLN A 158 -2.33 -11.79 17.42
N CYS A 159 -1.12 -11.22 17.47
CA CYS A 159 -0.88 -9.80 17.21
C CYS A 159 -0.50 -9.50 15.75
N GLY A 160 -0.21 -10.51 14.94
CA GLY A 160 0.05 -10.36 13.52
C GLY A 160 -1.20 -10.55 12.65
N ILE A 161 -0.96 -10.66 11.34
CA ILE A 161 -2.02 -10.71 10.34
C ILE A 161 -2.94 -11.94 10.47
N GLY A 162 -2.41 -13.08 10.92
CA GLY A 162 -3.20 -14.29 11.19
C GLY A 162 -4.26 -14.04 12.26
N GLY A 163 -3.88 -13.39 13.37
CA GLY A 163 -4.82 -13.00 14.43
C GLY A 163 -5.94 -12.08 13.94
N LEU A 164 -5.65 -11.13 13.03
CA LEU A 164 -6.69 -10.28 12.44
C LEU A 164 -7.62 -11.06 11.50
N MET A 165 -7.08 -12.00 10.71
CA MET A 165 -7.88 -12.86 9.84
C MET A 165 -8.79 -13.80 10.65
N ASP A 166 -8.30 -14.34 11.77
CA ASP A 166 -9.09 -15.17 12.67
C ASP A 166 -10.23 -14.36 13.33
N GLN A 167 -9.95 -13.12 13.72
CA GLN A 167 -10.97 -12.21 14.23
C GLN A 167 -12.02 -11.86 13.16
N LEU A 168 -11.61 -11.66 11.91
CA LEU A 168 -12.53 -11.46 10.78
C LEU A 168 -13.44 -12.67 10.58
N MET A 169 -12.88 -13.89 10.56
CA MET A 169 -13.69 -15.10 10.39
C MET A 169 -14.61 -15.36 11.57
N SER A 170 -14.18 -15.02 12.80
CA SER A 170 -15.01 -15.12 14.00
C SER A 170 -16.17 -14.12 13.95
N GLN A 171 -15.90 -12.87 13.59
CA GLN A 171 -16.93 -11.84 13.40
C GLN A 171 -17.92 -12.25 12.30
N LEU A 172 -17.45 -12.79 11.18
CA LEU A 172 -18.34 -13.29 10.12
C LEU A 172 -19.24 -14.43 10.63
N LYS A 173 -18.69 -15.35 11.42
CA LYS A 173 -19.45 -16.47 11.98
C LYS A 173 -20.55 -16.00 12.92
N GLU A 174 -20.28 -14.97 13.73
CA GLU A 174 -21.25 -14.37 14.64
C GLU A 174 -22.37 -13.66 13.88
N GLN A 175 -22.02 -12.90 12.83
CA GLN A 175 -22.99 -12.13 12.05
C GLN A 175 -23.80 -12.98 11.06
N ASP A 176 -23.18 -13.96 10.41
CA ASP A 176 -23.81 -14.82 9.42
C ASP A 176 -23.17 -16.22 9.38
N PRO A 177 -23.66 -17.15 10.23
CA PRO A 177 -23.16 -18.53 10.26
C PRO A 177 -23.31 -19.24 8.91
N THR A 178 -24.36 -18.94 8.15
CA THR A 178 -24.64 -19.59 6.87
C THR A 178 -23.58 -19.23 5.83
N LEU A 179 -23.25 -17.94 5.70
CA LEU A 179 -22.18 -17.49 4.82
C LEU A 179 -20.83 -18.04 5.30
N TRP A 180 -20.55 -18.02 6.59
CA TRP A 180 -19.33 -18.60 7.15
C TRP A 180 -19.17 -20.08 6.76
N HIS A 181 -20.21 -20.89 6.94
CA HIS A 181 -20.20 -22.30 6.58
C HIS A 181 -19.95 -22.53 5.09
N LYS A 182 -20.56 -21.70 4.21
CA LYS A 182 -20.33 -21.77 2.76
C LYS A 182 -18.86 -21.55 2.40
N LEU A 183 -18.20 -20.57 3.02
CA LEU A 183 -16.78 -20.30 2.78
C LEU A 183 -15.90 -21.47 3.28
N GLN A 184 -16.26 -22.08 4.41
CA GLN A 184 -15.55 -23.25 4.95
C GLN A 184 -15.72 -24.48 4.05
N GLU A 185 -16.94 -24.75 3.56
CA GLU A 185 -17.23 -25.88 2.66
C GLU A 185 -16.41 -25.81 1.36
N GLN A 186 -16.16 -24.59 0.87
CA GLN A 186 -15.36 -24.35 -0.32
C GLN A 186 -13.85 -24.28 -0.06
N ASP A 187 -13.39 -24.45 1.18
CA ASP A 187 -12.01 -24.20 1.61
C ASP A 187 -11.50 -22.80 1.19
N LEU A 188 -12.39 -21.81 1.22
CA LEU A 188 -12.11 -20.44 0.81
C LEU A 188 -11.48 -19.68 1.98
N LYS A 189 -10.16 -19.85 2.13
CA LYS A 189 -9.42 -19.34 3.29
C LYS A 189 -9.13 -17.84 3.21
N PRO A 190 -9.20 -17.09 4.33
CA PRO A 190 -8.97 -15.65 4.37
C PRO A 190 -7.59 -15.21 3.88
N GLN A 191 -6.56 -16.06 3.95
CA GLN A 191 -5.22 -15.71 3.48
C GLN A 191 -5.19 -15.35 1.98
N PHE A 192 -6.14 -15.84 1.18
CA PHE A 192 -6.17 -15.60 -0.26
C PHE A 192 -6.82 -14.28 -0.69
N TYR A 193 -7.51 -13.60 0.24
CA TYR A 193 -8.21 -12.34 -0.07
C TYR A 193 -8.03 -11.29 1.04
N ALA A 194 -8.25 -11.66 2.31
CA ALA A 194 -8.24 -10.73 3.44
C ALA A 194 -6.84 -10.32 3.89
N PHE A 195 -5.78 -11.09 3.57
CA PHE A 195 -4.41 -10.68 3.89
C PHE A 195 -4.10 -9.28 3.37
N ARG A 196 -4.38 -9.04 2.08
CA ARG A 196 -4.16 -7.75 1.44
C ARG A 196 -5.08 -6.66 2.00
N TRP A 197 -6.35 -7.02 2.24
CA TRP A 197 -7.35 -6.10 2.80
C TRP A 197 -6.91 -5.52 4.13
N LEU A 198 -6.42 -6.39 5.02
CA LEU A 198 -6.09 -6.04 6.39
C LEU A 198 -4.69 -5.40 6.49
N THR A 199 -3.68 -5.96 5.81
CA THR A 199 -2.31 -5.43 5.83
C THR A 199 -2.22 -4.05 5.18
N LEU A 200 -2.98 -3.82 4.11
CA LEU A 200 -2.97 -2.54 3.38
C LEU A 200 -4.14 -1.62 3.74
N MET A 201 -4.89 -1.94 4.81
CA MET A 201 -6.03 -1.13 5.26
C MET A 201 -6.99 -0.75 4.11
N LEU A 202 -7.27 -1.73 3.23
CA LEU A 202 -8.14 -1.64 2.06
C LEU A 202 -7.69 -0.67 0.96
N SER A 203 -6.47 -0.14 1.00
CA SER A 203 -6.00 0.88 0.04
C SER A 203 -5.91 0.39 -1.41
N GLN A 204 -5.88 -0.92 -1.63
CA GLN A 204 -5.92 -1.54 -2.96
C GLN A 204 -7.30 -2.15 -3.33
N GLU A 205 -8.31 -2.03 -2.47
CA GLU A 205 -9.68 -2.48 -2.80
C GLU A 205 -10.57 -1.36 -3.32
N PHE A 206 -10.24 -0.12 -2.95
CA PHE A 206 -11.04 1.06 -3.22
C PHE A 206 -10.19 2.13 -3.90
N PRO A 207 -10.80 3.01 -4.73
CA PRO A 207 -10.10 4.17 -5.25
C PRO A 207 -9.72 5.12 -4.11
N LEU A 208 -8.66 5.92 -4.32
CA LEU A 208 -8.08 6.78 -3.28
C LEU A 208 -9.09 7.66 -2.50
N PRO A 209 -10.08 8.32 -3.12
CA PRO A 209 -11.08 9.09 -2.37
C PRO A 209 -11.88 8.25 -1.37
N ASP A 210 -12.24 7.02 -1.75
CA ASP A 210 -12.98 6.10 -0.89
C ASP A 210 -12.07 5.53 0.21
N VAL A 211 -10.78 5.30 -0.08
CA VAL A 211 -9.78 4.90 0.91
C VAL A 211 -9.67 5.95 2.01
N ILE A 212 -9.53 7.24 1.64
CA ILE A 212 -9.47 8.35 2.60
C ILE A 212 -10.74 8.36 3.46
N ARG A 213 -11.92 8.22 2.83
CA ARG A 213 -13.19 8.18 3.57
C ARG A 213 -13.31 6.99 4.52
N ILE A 214 -12.79 5.82 4.14
CA ILE A 214 -12.71 4.67 5.04
C ILE A 214 -11.78 5.01 6.20
N TRP A 215 -10.60 5.57 5.92
CA TRP A 215 -9.59 5.91 6.91
C TRP A 215 -10.07 6.96 7.92
N ASP A 216 -10.86 7.96 7.50
CA ASP A 216 -11.54 8.88 8.42
C ASP A 216 -12.34 8.12 9.48
N SER A 217 -13.03 7.06 9.05
CA SER A 217 -13.85 6.24 9.95
C SER A 217 -13.01 5.28 10.80
N LEU A 218 -11.87 4.82 10.28
CA LEU A 218 -10.94 3.95 11.03
C LEU A 218 -10.25 4.73 12.15
N PHE A 219 -9.74 5.93 11.84
CA PHE A 219 -9.01 6.78 12.77
C PHE A 219 -9.92 7.50 13.77
N SER A 220 -11.23 7.54 13.53
CA SER A 220 -12.19 8.03 14.53
C SER A 220 -12.43 7.04 15.67
N GLN A 221 -11.86 5.83 15.62
CA GLN A 221 -12.07 4.76 16.60
C GLN A 221 -10.86 4.64 17.52
N GLU A 222 -11.09 4.19 18.75
CA GLU A 222 -9.99 3.95 19.71
C GLU A 222 -8.98 2.92 19.20
N LYS A 223 -9.46 1.88 18.49
CA LYS A 223 -8.62 0.88 17.82
C LYS A 223 -9.01 0.75 16.35
N CYS A 224 -8.13 1.26 15.48
CA CYS A 224 -8.28 1.21 14.02
C CYS A 224 -8.50 -0.24 13.51
N SER A 225 -7.73 -1.21 14.01
CA SER A 225 -7.81 -2.61 13.59
C SER A 225 -9.17 -3.26 13.85
N THR A 226 -9.82 -2.93 14.97
CA THR A 226 -11.14 -3.47 15.31
C THR A 226 -12.22 -3.02 14.32
N PHE A 227 -12.19 -1.75 13.92
CA PHE A 227 -13.16 -1.25 12.93
C PHE A 227 -12.82 -1.72 11.52
N LEU A 228 -11.53 -1.85 11.17
CA LEU A 228 -11.10 -2.44 9.91
C LEU A 228 -11.65 -3.86 9.71
N ILE A 229 -11.62 -4.70 10.75
CA ILE A 229 -12.23 -6.04 10.73
C ILE A 229 -13.73 -5.97 10.41
N LYS A 230 -14.44 -5.00 11.00
CA LYS A 230 -15.88 -4.81 10.76
C LYS A 230 -16.17 -4.34 9.34
N VAL A 231 -15.32 -3.49 8.76
CA VAL A 231 -15.41 -3.09 7.35
C VAL A 231 -15.19 -4.28 6.43
N ALA A 232 -14.14 -5.09 6.68
CA ALA A 232 -13.89 -6.31 5.92
C ALA A 232 -15.04 -7.34 6.05
N CYS A 233 -15.62 -7.49 7.24
CA CYS A 233 -16.80 -8.34 7.45
C CYS A 233 -18.02 -7.80 6.70
N ALA A 234 -18.25 -6.49 6.71
CA ALA A 234 -19.32 -5.85 5.97
C ALA A 234 -19.20 -6.08 4.47
N MET A 235 -17.99 -6.04 3.90
CA MET A 235 -17.75 -6.38 2.49
C MET A 235 -18.22 -7.82 2.16
N LEU A 236 -17.90 -8.80 3.01
CA LEU A 236 -18.34 -10.19 2.81
C LEU A 236 -19.87 -10.33 2.91
N LEU A 237 -20.49 -9.68 3.89
CA LEU A 237 -21.95 -9.71 4.07
C LEU A 237 -22.69 -9.06 2.90
N LEU A 238 -22.13 -8.01 2.29
CA LEU A 238 -22.70 -7.38 1.10
C LEU A 238 -22.64 -8.28 -0.14
N LEU A 239 -21.66 -9.18 -0.20
CA LEU A 239 -21.50 -10.16 -1.27
C LEU A 239 -22.24 -11.48 -1.00
N LYS A 240 -22.95 -11.60 0.14
CA LYS A 240 -23.55 -12.85 0.62
C LYS A 240 -24.34 -13.59 -0.46
N ASP A 241 -25.28 -12.90 -1.12
CA ASP A 241 -26.21 -13.55 -2.06
C ASP A 241 -25.48 -14.15 -3.27
N ASP A 242 -24.39 -13.52 -3.70
CA ASP A 242 -23.54 -14.02 -4.79
C ASP A 242 -22.64 -15.17 -4.30
N LEU A 243 -22.05 -15.02 -3.11
CA LEU A 243 -21.19 -16.04 -2.50
C LEU A 243 -21.93 -17.34 -2.19
N LEU A 244 -23.19 -17.27 -1.74
CA LEU A 244 -24.00 -18.46 -1.47
C LEU A 244 -24.34 -19.24 -2.74
N ARG A 245 -24.58 -18.53 -3.85
CA ARG A 245 -24.92 -19.11 -5.16
C ARG A 245 -23.70 -19.60 -5.94
N GLY A 246 -22.55 -18.97 -5.74
CA GLY A 246 -21.32 -19.25 -6.48
C GLY A 246 -20.57 -20.51 -6.04
N ASP A 247 -19.67 -20.95 -6.92
CA ASP A 247 -18.69 -22.00 -6.70
C ASP A 247 -17.33 -21.39 -6.26
N PHE A 248 -16.35 -22.24 -5.93
CA PHE A 248 -15.05 -21.78 -5.43
C PHE A 248 -14.34 -20.79 -6.37
N PRO A 249 -14.19 -21.04 -7.69
CA PRO A 249 -13.49 -20.10 -8.58
C PRO A 249 -14.20 -18.75 -8.69
N SER A 250 -15.54 -18.75 -8.80
CA SER A 250 -16.32 -17.51 -8.90
C SER A 250 -16.24 -16.70 -7.62
N ASN A 251 -16.38 -17.37 -6.47
CA ASN A 251 -16.32 -16.73 -5.16
C ASN A 251 -14.92 -16.19 -4.85
N MET A 252 -13.87 -16.95 -5.15
CA MET A 252 -12.48 -16.50 -4.98
C MET A 252 -12.22 -15.24 -5.81
N LYS A 253 -12.63 -15.24 -7.08
CA LYS A 253 -12.50 -14.07 -7.94
C LYS A 253 -13.29 -12.87 -7.40
N LEU A 254 -14.51 -13.10 -6.89
CA LEU A 254 -15.38 -12.07 -6.35
C LEU A 254 -14.78 -11.40 -5.11
N VAL A 255 -14.27 -12.19 -4.15
CA VAL A 255 -13.62 -11.62 -2.96
C VAL A 255 -12.26 -11.00 -3.27
N GLN A 256 -11.54 -11.46 -4.29
CA GLN A 256 -10.27 -10.83 -4.68
C GLN A 256 -10.48 -9.51 -5.45
N ASN A 257 -11.65 -9.32 -6.05
CA ASN A 257 -12.00 -8.14 -6.85
C ASN A 257 -13.34 -7.59 -6.38
N PHE A 258 -13.33 -6.95 -5.20
CA PHE A 258 -14.54 -6.38 -4.62
C PHE A 258 -15.16 -5.35 -5.60
N PRO A 259 -16.44 -5.49 -5.99
CA PRO A 259 -17.07 -4.60 -6.96
C PRO A 259 -17.48 -3.28 -6.32
N TYR A 260 -16.49 -2.41 -6.03
CA TYR A 260 -16.69 -1.09 -5.43
C TYR A 260 -17.59 -0.17 -6.28
N SER A 261 -17.67 -0.38 -7.60
CA SER A 261 -18.60 0.34 -8.48
C SER A 261 -20.07 0.02 -8.20
N THR A 262 -20.35 -1.17 -7.66
CA THR A 262 -21.71 -1.60 -7.28
C THR A 262 -22.03 -1.28 -5.82
N PHE A 263 -21.01 -1.34 -4.95
CA PHE A 263 -21.16 -1.09 -3.52
C PHE A 263 -20.42 0.19 -3.13
N ASP A 264 -21.16 1.30 -3.12
CA ASP A 264 -20.72 2.58 -2.58
C ASP A 264 -20.07 2.40 -1.19
N VAL A 265 -18.93 3.04 -0.98
CA VAL A 265 -18.19 3.06 0.28
C VAL A 265 -19.10 3.41 1.47
N GLN A 266 -20.08 4.31 1.30
CA GLN A 266 -21.01 4.64 2.37
C GLN A 266 -21.89 3.46 2.78
N LYS A 267 -22.27 2.60 1.84
CA LYS A 267 -23.04 1.38 2.12
C LYS A 267 -22.19 0.38 2.91
N VAL A 268 -20.92 0.23 2.56
CA VAL A 268 -19.96 -0.62 3.29
C VAL A 268 -19.78 -0.10 4.72
N LEU A 269 -19.51 1.20 4.89
CA LEU A 269 -19.30 1.81 6.20
C LEU A 269 -20.56 1.75 7.07
N LYS A 270 -21.75 2.02 6.51
CA LYS A 270 -23.01 1.88 7.23
C LYS A 270 -23.21 0.46 7.75
N LYS A 271 -22.93 -0.55 6.90
CA LYS A 271 -23.03 -1.95 7.31
C LYS A 271 -22.00 -2.30 8.40
N ALA A 272 -20.78 -1.76 8.35
CA ALA A 272 -19.77 -1.94 9.38
C ALA A 272 -20.17 -1.33 10.74
N VAL A 273 -20.86 -0.18 10.71
CA VAL A 273 -21.44 0.45 11.92
C VAL A 273 -22.60 -0.39 12.47
N GLU A 274 -23.43 -1.00 11.62
CA GLU A 274 -24.49 -1.93 12.06
C GLU A 274 -23.92 -3.15 12.79
N ILE A 275 -22.80 -3.71 12.31
CA ILE A 275 -22.06 -4.81 12.99
C ILE A 275 -21.48 -4.36 14.34
N SER A 276 -21.29 -3.06 14.54
CA SER A 276 -20.73 -2.51 15.79
C SER A 276 -21.74 -2.36 16.93
N ARG A 277 -23.03 -2.56 16.64
CA ARG A 277 -24.14 -2.41 17.60
C ARG A 277 -24.58 -3.77 18.13
#